data_AF-A0A097EN64-F1
#
_entry.id   AF-A0A097EN64-F1
#
_cell.length_a   1.000
_cell.length_b   1.000
_cell.length_c   1.000
_cell.angle_alpha   90.00
_cell.angle_beta   90.00
_cell.angle_gamma   90.00
#
_symmetry.space_group_name_H-M   'P 1'
#
loop_
_entity.id
_entity.type
_entity.pdbx_description
1 polymer ?
#
loop_
_entity_poly.entity_id
_entity_poly.type
_entity_poly.pdbx_seq_one_letter_code
_entity_poly.pdbx_strand_id
1 'polypeptide(L)'
;MRLFKIVFLLSFLISLNSCSTLAFAPMMGAETVKSTFPKKLSEEATKEQQEEVKAQVMKLLEEEYKQPFKLESFDYKYETHVSSNSIPANYYKYGTYYFKVQAVDNPIIIMDFIIDDDSTTKETIKPLITSFKKKQLNTIYCSSFGTYWKEHKNDKNNIALEKTKKYCDARGQTEDYDNFWTQ
;
A
#
# COMPACT_ATOMS: atom_id res chain seq x y z
N MET A 1 -33.79 -45.39 67.18
CA MET A 1 -33.63 -44.51 68.37
C MET A 1 -33.51 -43.08 67.84
N ARG A 2 -34.54 -42.24 68.05
CA ARG A 2 -34.50 -41.04 68.92
C ARG A 2 -33.48 -39.98 68.45
N LEU A 3 -33.74 -38.70 68.34
CA LEU A 3 -34.90 -37.82 68.56
C LEU A 3 -34.43 -36.42 68.12
N PHE A 4 -35.37 -35.59 67.67
CA PHE A 4 -35.27 -34.14 67.53
C PHE A 4 -34.57 -33.40 68.69
N LYS A 5 -33.85 -32.32 68.35
CA LYS A 5 -33.77 -31.02 69.07
C LYS A 5 -33.39 -29.96 67.99
N ILE A 6 -34.26 -29.08 67.48
CA ILE A 6 -34.92 -27.90 68.07
C ILE A 6 -33.98 -27.09 68.97
N VAL A 7 -33.83 -25.80 68.62
CA VAL A 7 -33.73 -24.57 69.46
C VAL A 7 -33.16 -23.49 68.51
N PHE A 8 -34.03 -22.62 67.95
CA PHE A 8 -34.36 -21.27 68.47
C PHE A 8 -33.28 -20.24 68.11
N LEU A 9 -33.51 -18.97 67.83
CA LEU A 9 -34.61 -18.04 68.14
C LEU A 9 -34.29 -16.80 67.27
N LEU A 10 -35.32 -16.23 66.62
CA LEU A 10 -35.57 -14.78 66.49
C LEU A 10 -34.55 -13.90 65.70
N SER A 11 -34.95 -12.85 64.98
CA SER A 11 -36.15 -12.04 65.12
C SER A 11 -36.27 -11.03 63.97
N PHE A 12 -37.53 -10.75 63.63
CA PHE A 12 -38.12 -9.48 63.20
C PHE A 12 -37.62 -8.80 61.91
N LEU A 13 -38.43 -8.76 60.84
CA LEU A 13 -39.59 -7.88 60.59
C LEU A 13 -39.21 -6.39 60.52
N ILE A 14 -39.34 -5.77 59.34
CA ILE A 14 -40.35 -4.73 59.05
C ILE A 14 -40.16 -4.12 57.64
N SER A 15 -41.26 -4.16 56.87
CA SER A 15 -41.77 -3.27 55.79
C SER A 15 -40.87 -2.87 54.61
N LEU A 16 -41.22 -3.22 53.37
CA LEU A 16 -42.23 -2.60 52.49
C LEU A 16 -42.05 -1.09 52.27
N ASN A 17 -41.60 -0.73 51.06
CA ASN A 17 -42.14 0.33 50.20
C ASN A 17 -41.46 0.20 48.82
N SER A 18 -42.10 -0.46 47.85
CA SER A 18 -42.85 0.17 46.75
C SER A 18 -41.99 1.06 45.83
N CYS A 19 -41.63 0.52 44.66
CA CYS A 19 -41.68 1.31 43.43
C CYS A 19 -41.89 0.41 42.22
N SER A 20 -42.84 0.84 41.40
CA SER A 20 -43.48 0.18 40.28
C SER A 20 -42.59 0.15 39.04
N THR A 21 -42.77 -0.90 38.23
CA THR A 21 -42.75 -0.90 36.75
C THR A 21 -41.54 -0.29 36.03
N LEU A 22 -40.83 -1.12 35.27
CA LEU A 22 -40.85 -1.09 33.81
C LEU A 22 -40.14 -2.32 33.24
N ALA A 23 -40.88 -3.09 32.45
CA ALA A 23 -40.33 -4.15 31.63
C ALA A 23 -39.44 -3.55 30.55
N PHE A 24 -38.18 -3.98 30.48
CA PHE A 24 -37.41 -3.98 29.24
C PHE A 24 -36.88 -5.39 29.05
N ALA A 25 -37.51 -6.09 28.10
CA ALA A 25 -36.96 -7.30 27.52
C ALA A 25 -35.55 -6.99 26.99
N PRO A 26 -34.54 -7.85 27.19
CA PRO A 26 -33.36 -7.80 26.35
C PRO A 26 -33.79 -8.26 24.96
N MET A 27 -34.11 -7.29 24.11
CA MET A 27 -34.27 -7.50 22.69
C MET A 27 -32.91 -7.98 22.19
N MET A 28 -32.81 -9.29 21.92
CA MET A 28 -31.69 -9.89 21.20
C MET A 28 -31.68 -9.33 19.78
N GLY A 29 -31.15 -8.12 19.63
CA GLY A 29 -30.63 -7.61 18.37
C GLY A 29 -29.26 -8.22 18.17
N ALA A 30 -29.21 -9.46 17.69
CA ALA A 30 -28.02 -9.92 16.98
C ALA A 30 -27.94 -9.04 15.72
N GLU A 31 -27.25 -7.91 15.83
CA GLU A 31 -26.74 -7.23 14.64
C GLU A 31 -25.86 -8.25 13.94
N THR A 32 -26.42 -8.85 12.89
CA THR A 32 -25.63 -9.53 11.88
C THR A 32 -24.64 -8.51 11.38
N VAL A 33 -23.41 -8.55 11.92
CA VAL A 33 -22.24 -7.94 11.31
C VAL A 33 -22.23 -8.50 9.90
N LYS A 34 -22.68 -7.68 8.94
CA LYS A 34 -22.51 -7.98 7.52
C LYS A 34 -21.00 -8.03 7.32
N SER A 35 -20.46 -9.25 7.37
CA SER A 35 -19.17 -9.60 6.80
C SER A 35 -19.13 -8.94 5.43
N THR A 36 -18.41 -7.84 5.34
CA THR A 36 -18.30 -7.07 4.12
C THR A 36 -17.30 -7.83 3.27
N PHE A 37 -17.81 -8.77 2.47
CA PHE A 37 -17.01 -9.51 1.51
C PHE A 37 -16.22 -8.51 0.64
N PRO A 38 -14.94 -8.81 0.33
CA PRO A 38 -14.08 -7.90 -0.40
C PRO A 38 -14.71 -7.47 -1.72
N LYS A 39 -14.66 -6.15 -1.97
CA LYS A 39 -15.15 -5.53 -3.19
C LYS A 39 -14.18 -5.91 -4.33
N LYS A 40 -14.64 -6.81 -5.21
CA LYS A 40 -13.99 -7.26 -6.47
C LYS A 40 -12.49 -7.59 -6.35
N LEU A 41 -12.19 -8.89 -6.22
CA LEU A 41 -10.82 -9.43 -6.24
C LEU A 41 -10.24 -9.33 -7.67
N SER A 42 -9.02 -8.83 -7.81
CA SER A 42 -8.29 -8.88 -9.08
C SER A 42 -7.53 -10.23 -9.13
N GLU A 43 -7.58 -11.00 -10.22
CA GLU A 43 -6.95 -12.34 -10.32
C GLU A 43 -5.40 -12.29 -10.42
N GLU A 44 -4.64 -12.96 -9.57
CA GLU A 44 -3.60 -13.87 -10.09
C GLU A 44 -2.80 -13.52 -11.38
N ALA A 45 -1.85 -12.58 -11.46
CA ALA A 45 -1.14 -12.40 -12.73
C ALA A 45 -0.29 -13.64 -13.07
N THR A 46 -0.45 -14.18 -14.29
CA THR A 46 0.35 -15.34 -14.73
C THR A 46 1.81 -14.97 -14.92
N LYS A 47 2.70 -15.97 -14.95
CA LYS A 47 4.13 -15.73 -15.20
C LYS A 47 4.37 -15.05 -16.55
N GLU A 48 3.61 -15.43 -17.58
CA GLU A 48 3.69 -14.82 -18.91
C GLU A 48 3.31 -13.34 -18.86
N GLN A 49 2.26 -12.99 -18.12
CA GLN A 49 1.86 -11.60 -17.93
C GLN A 49 2.92 -10.80 -17.17
N GLN A 50 3.52 -11.39 -16.13
CA GLN A 50 4.58 -10.75 -15.36
C GLN A 50 5.82 -10.46 -16.22
N GLU A 51 6.22 -11.42 -17.05
CA GLU A 51 7.32 -11.27 -18.00
C GLU A 51 7.02 -10.21 -19.08
N GLU A 52 5.78 -10.17 -19.56
CA GLU A 52 5.34 -9.15 -20.52
C GLU A 52 5.38 -7.73 -19.92
N VAL A 53 4.89 -7.56 -18.69
CA VAL A 53 4.96 -6.28 -17.95
C VAL A 53 6.41 -5.86 -17.79
N LYS A 54 7.28 -6.78 -17.33
CA LYS A 54 8.72 -6.53 -17.18
C LYS A 54 9.36 -6.05 -18.47
N ALA A 55 9.12 -6.77 -19.57
CA ALA A 55 9.68 -6.42 -20.87
C ALA A 55 9.20 -5.06 -21.37
N GLN A 56 7.89 -4.78 -21.24
CA GLN A 56 7.33 -3.48 -21.67
C GLN A 56 7.86 -2.32 -20.82
N VAL A 57 7.94 -2.46 -19.50
CA VAL A 57 8.47 -1.42 -18.61
C VAL A 57 9.93 -1.12 -18.94
N MET A 58 10.78 -2.16 -19.07
CA MET A 58 12.21 -1.96 -19.41
C MET A 58 12.38 -1.23 -20.74
N LYS A 59 11.62 -1.64 -21.78
CA LYS A 59 11.64 -0.98 -23.08
C LYS A 59 11.21 0.49 -22.99
N LEU A 60 10.18 0.79 -22.20
CA LEU A 60 9.71 2.16 -22.03
C LEU A 60 10.73 3.06 -21.32
N LEU A 61 11.46 2.53 -20.34
CA LEU A 61 12.53 3.27 -19.68
C LEU A 61 13.63 3.64 -20.70
N GLU A 62 14.09 2.68 -21.50
CA GLU A 62 15.09 2.92 -22.54
C GLU A 62 14.61 3.93 -23.59
N GLU A 63 13.35 3.82 -24.02
CA GLU A 63 12.75 4.73 -24.99
C GLU A 63 12.58 6.15 -24.44
N GLU A 64 12.17 6.32 -23.18
CA GLU A 64 11.97 7.63 -22.56
C GLU A 64 13.30 8.33 -22.27
N TYR A 65 14.24 7.60 -21.67
CA TYR A 65 15.48 8.19 -21.15
C TYR A 65 16.66 8.10 -22.12
N LYS A 66 16.48 7.44 -23.27
CA LYS A 66 17.48 7.32 -24.35
C LYS A 66 18.83 6.75 -23.89
N GLN A 67 18.78 5.80 -22.96
CA GLN A 67 19.96 5.12 -22.41
C GLN A 67 19.60 3.67 -22.02
N PRO A 68 20.58 2.76 -21.94
CA PRO A 68 20.33 1.40 -21.49
C PRO A 68 20.13 1.32 -19.97
N PHE A 69 19.38 0.32 -19.55
CA PHE A 69 19.10 0.05 -18.14
C PHE A 69 19.43 -1.40 -17.77
N LYS A 70 19.99 -1.58 -16.57
CA LYS A 70 20.22 -2.89 -15.97
C LYS A 70 19.11 -3.19 -14.96
N LEU A 71 18.44 -4.32 -15.14
CA LEU A 71 17.49 -4.83 -14.15
C LEU A 71 18.28 -5.46 -12.98
N GLU A 72 18.20 -4.85 -11.80
CA GLU A 72 18.82 -5.39 -10.58
C GLU A 72 17.91 -6.43 -9.91
N SER A 73 16.61 -6.13 -9.83
CA SER A 73 15.62 -7.08 -9.33
C SER A 73 14.23 -6.82 -9.92
N PHE A 74 13.47 -7.89 -10.07
CA PHE A 74 12.06 -7.89 -10.41
C PHE A 74 11.35 -8.93 -9.56
N ASP A 75 10.28 -8.52 -8.90
CA ASP A 75 9.43 -9.40 -8.09
C ASP A 75 7.95 -9.06 -8.30
N TYR A 76 7.08 -10.03 -8.05
CA TYR A 76 5.63 -9.86 -8.08
C TYR A 76 5.03 -10.50 -6.84
N LYS A 77 4.22 -9.73 -6.11
CA LYS A 77 3.52 -10.23 -4.92
C LYS A 77 2.03 -10.05 -5.07
N TYR A 78 1.28 -11.12 -4.82
CA TYR A 78 -0.17 -11.10 -4.82
C TYR A 78 -0.71 -11.23 -3.39
N GLU A 79 -1.19 -10.11 -2.84
CA GLU A 79 -1.52 -10.00 -1.42
C GLU A 79 -2.79 -9.18 -1.17
N THR A 80 -3.24 -9.23 0.08
CA THR A 80 -4.42 -8.48 0.54
C THR A 80 -3.98 -7.13 1.10
N HIS A 81 -4.50 -6.07 0.50
CA HIS A 81 -4.26 -4.68 0.85
C HIS A 81 -5.42 -4.12 1.67
N VAL A 82 -5.11 -3.30 2.68
CA VAL A 82 -6.11 -2.69 3.57
C VAL A 82 -6.09 -1.18 3.39
N SER A 83 -7.23 -0.58 3.03
CA SER A 83 -7.33 0.89 3.10
C SER A 83 -7.76 1.29 4.51
N SER A 84 -6.82 1.84 5.29
CA SER A 84 -7.03 2.25 6.69
C SER A 84 -7.96 3.45 6.88
N ASN A 85 -8.34 4.15 5.80
CA ASN A 85 -9.00 5.46 5.87
C ASN A 85 -10.54 5.39 5.88
N SER A 86 -11.12 4.20 6.03
CA SER A 86 -12.57 4.01 6.05
C SER A 86 -12.98 2.97 7.09
N ILE A 87 -14.03 3.25 7.87
CA ILE A 87 -14.73 2.25 8.69
C ILE A 87 -16.06 1.93 7.99
N PRO A 88 -16.34 0.65 7.64
CA PRO A 88 -15.48 -0.52 7.80
C PRO A 88 -14.26 -0.50 6.85
N ALA A 89 -13.17 -1.15 7.27
CA ALA A 89 -11.96 -1.27 6.47
C ALA A 89 -12.27 -1.97 5.15
N ASN A 90 -11.86 -1.37 4.03
CA ASN A 90 -11.97 -2.02 2.73
C ASN A 90 -10.73 -2.89 2.49
N TYR A 91 -10.97 -4.15 2.18
CA TYR A 91 -9.96 -5.13 1.80
C TYR A 91 -9.96 -5.29 0.28
N TYR A 92 -8.79 -5.15 -0.32
CA TYR A 92 -8.55 -5.35 -1.75
C TYR A 92 -7.53 -6.47 -1.91
N LYS A 93 -7.65 -7.27 -2.96
CA LYS A 93 -6.63 -8.28 -3.28
C LYS A 93 -6.15 -8.04 -4.70
N TYR A 94 -4.88 -7.68 -4.83
CA TYR A 94 -4.26 -7.37 -6.11
C TYR A 94 -2.74 -7.62 -6.06
N GLY A 95 -2.14 -7.68 -7.23
CA GLY A 95 -0.71 -7.89 -7.39
C GLY A 95 0.07 -6.58 -7.40
N THR A 96 1.30 -6.59 -6.89
CA THR A 96 2.22 -5.46 -6.99
C THR A 96 3.50 -5.95 -7.65
N TYR A 97 3.90 -5.26 -8.72
CA TYR A 97 5.19 -5.44 -9.38
C TYR A 97 6.23 -4.56 -8.71
N TYR A 98 7.37 -5.12 -8.36
CA TYR A 98 8.49 -4.41 -7.75
C TYR A 98 9.66 -4.40 -8.73
N PHE A 99 10.12 -3.20 -9.09
CA PHE A 99 11.24 -2.99 -9.99
C PHE A 99 12.37 -2.30 -9.28
N LYS A 100 13.58 -2.85 -9.44
CA LYS A 100 14.82 -2.15 -9.15
C LYS A 100 15.69 -2.13 -10.38
N VAL A 101 15.94 -0.94 -10.91
CA VAL A 101 16.58 -0.73 -12.21
C VAL A 101 17.69 0.30 -12.08
N GLN A 102 18.88 -0.01 -12.59
CA GLN A 102 20.03 0.88 -12.59
C GLN A 102 20.25 1.48 -13.99
N ALA A 103 20.48 2.79 -14.06
CA ALA A 103 20.90 3.44 -15.29
C ALA A 103 22.36 3.10 -15.63
N VAL A 104 22.63 2.58 -16.82
CA VAL A 104 23.98 2.12 -17.18
C VAL A 104 24.94 3.29 -17.40
N ASP A 105 24.49 4.34 -18.09
CA ASP A 105 25.32 5.53 -18.39
C ASP A 105 25.52 6.44 -17.16
N ASN A 106 24.83 6.12 -16.07
CA ASN A 106 24.88 6.86 -14.82
C ASN A 106 24.51 5.98 -13.60
N PRO A 107 25.42 5.08 -13.16
CA PRO A 107 25.10 4.05 -12.18
C PRO A 107 24.68 4.54 -10.78
N ILE A 108 24.85 5.83 -10.48
CA ILE A 108 24.33 6.43 -9.23
C ILE A 108 22.80 6.44 -9.19
N ILE A 109 22.15 6.32 -10.36
CA ILE A 109 20.69 6.31 -10.48
C ILE A 109 20.18 4.90 -10.43
N ILE A 110 19.53 4.60 -9.30
CA ILE A 110 18.83 3.37 -9.04
C ILE A 110 17.36 3.72 -8.83
N MET A 111 16.53 3.31 -9.79
CA MET A 111 15.08 3.45 -9.74
C MET A 111 14.48 2.25 -9.02
N ASP A 112 13.87 2.52 -7.87
CA ASP A 112 13.19 1.54 -7.02
C ASP A 112 11.71 1.93 -6.95
N PHE A 113 10.84 1.18 -7.61
CA PHE A 113 9.44 1.57 -7.82
C PHE A 113 8.51 0.38 -7.92
N ILE A 114 7.22 0.69 -7.71
CA ILE A 114 6.15 -0.29 -7.76
C ILE A 114 5.10 0.06 -8.79
N ILE A 115 4.45 -0.97 -9.34
CA ILE A 115 3.26 -0.83 -10.17
C ILE A 115 2.18 -1.76 -9.62
N ASP A 116 1.07 -1.18 -9.19
CA ASP A 116 -0.07 -1.94 -8.70
C ASP A 116 -0.95 -2.45 -9.85
N ASP A 117 -1.31 -3.73 -9.78
CA ASP A 117 -2.24 -4.45 -10.65
C ASP A 117 -3.66 -4.46 -10.05
N ASP A 118 -4.08 -3.31 -9.53
CA ASP A 118 -5.40 -3.09 -8.94
C ASP A 118 -6.52 -2.93 -9.99
N SER A 119 -6.15 -2.98 -11.28
CA SER A 119 -7.06 -2.95 -12.41
C SER A 119 -8.09 -4.07 -12.32
N THR A 120 -9.37 -3.68 -12.25
CA THR A 120 -10.48 -4.64 -12.14
C THR A 120 -10.83 -5.35 -13.45
N THR A 121 -10.12 -5.04 -14.54
CA THR A 121 -10.26 -5.67 -15.87
C THR A 121 -8.92 -6.31 -16.24
N LYS A 122 -8.80 -7.59 -15.90
CA LYS A 122 -7.58 -8.41 -15.96
C LYS A 122 -7.19 -8.87 -17.36
N GLU A 123 -8.09 -8.70 -18.32
CA GLU A 123 -7.91 -9.27 -19.67
C GLU A 123 -6.76 -8.62 -20.44
N THR A 124 -6.25 -7.45 -20.01
CA THR A 124 -5.14 -6.79 -20.71
C THR A 124 -4.18 -6.07 -19.75
N ILE A 125 -2.88 -6.15 -20.04
CA ILE A 125 -1.79 -5.40 -19.37
C ILE A 125 -1.81 -3.90 -19.74
N LYS A 126 -2.53 -3.55 -20.79
CA LYS A 126 -2.57 -2.19 -21.37
C LYS A 126 -2.95 -1.08 -20.37
N PRO A 127 -3.97 -1.21 -19.51
CA PRO A 127 -4.32 -0.18 -18.54
C PRO A 127 -3.20 0.07 -17.52
N LEU A 128 -2.54 -1.01 -17.07
CA LEU A 128 -1.41 -0.95 -16.14
C LEU A 128 -0.25 -0.16 -16.75
N ILE A 129 0.16 -0.51 -17.97
CA ILE A 129 1.23 0.20 -18.68
C ILE A 129 0.85 1.65 -18.97
N THR A 130 -0.40 1.92 -19.32
CA THR A 130 -0.89 3.29 -19.54
C THR A 130 -0.81 4.12 -18.24
N SER A 131 -1.19 3.53 -17.10
CA SER A 131 -1.08 4.16 -15.78
C SER A 131 0.38 4.47 -15.44
N PHE A 132 1.30 3.51 -15.63
CA PHE A 132 2.73 3.70 -15.41
C PHE A 132 3.30 4.85 -16.25
N LYS A 133 3.04 4.87 -17.55
CA LYS A 133 3.45 5.95 -18.47
C LYS A 133 3.00 7.32 -17.98
N LYS A 134 1.74 7.42 -17.54
CA LYS A 134 1.14 8.69 -17.13
C LYS A 134 1.64 9.17 -15.77
N LYS A 135 1.86 8.26 -14.82
CA LYS A 135 2.09 8.61 -13.42
C LYS A 135 3.56 8.62 -13.01
N GLN A 136 4.37 7.72 -13.57
CA GLN A 136 5.73 7.47 -13.05
C GLN A 136 6.81 7.63 -14.11
N LEU A 137 6.58 7.18 -15.36
CA LEU A 137 7.62 7.08 -16.38
C LEU A 137 8.37 8.39 -16.64
N ASN A 138 7.71 9.55 -16.56
CA ASN A 138 8.36 10.82 -16.83
C ASN A 138 9.30 11.25 -15.68
N THR A 139 8.91 10.99 -14.42
CA THR A 139 9.53 11.58 -13.23
C THR A 139 10.49 10.64 -12.51
N ILE A 140 10.30 9.33 -12.67
CA ILE A 140 10.95 8.31 -11.84
C ILE A 140 12.48 8.45 -11.79
N TYR A 141 13.13 8.72 -12.91
CA TYR A 141 14.58 8.90 -12.95
C TYR A 141 15.06 10.06 -12.06
N CYS A 142 14.40 11.21 -12.14
CA CYS A 142 14.78 12.40 -11.37
C CYS A 142 14.30 12.32 -9.90
N SER A 143 13.20 11.62 -9.63
CA SER A 143 12.82 11.27 -8.25
C SER A 143 13.86 10.36 -7.59
N SER A 144 14.38 9.37 -8.31
CA SER A 144 15.48 8.51 -7.82
C SER A 144 16.78 9.27 -7.64
N PHE A 145 17.07 10.23 -8.52
CA PHE A 145 18.16 11.17 -8.32
C PHE A 145 18.01 11.96 -7.02
N GLY A 146 16.81 12.42 -6.67
CA GLY A 146 16.52 13.09 -5.40
C GLY A 146 16.93 12.30 -4.17
N THR A 147 16.68 10.99 -4.19
CA THR A 147 17.10 10.09 -3.11
C THR A 147 18.63 10.04 -2.99
N TYR A 148 19.36 9.95 -4.10
CA TYR A 148 20.83 9.98 -4.09
C TYR A 148 21.37 11.36 -3.68
N TRP A 149 20.82 12.43 -4.25
CA TRP A 149 21.20 13.83 -4.02
C TRP A 149 21.13 14.20 -2.55
N LYS A 150 20.11 13.72 -1.82
CA LYS A 150 19.91 13.95 -0.39
C LYS A 150 21.16 13.68 0.45
N GLU A 151 21.90 12.62 0.13
CA GLU A 151 23.09 12.21 0.89
C GLU A 151 24.39 12.74 0.26
N HIS A 152 24.38 13.10 -1.03
CA HIS A 152 25.58 13.36 -1.81
C HIS A 152 25.70 14.78 -2.36
N LYS A 153 24.77 15.70 -2.09
CA LYS A 153 24.76 17.08 -2.65
C LYS A 153 26.03 17.91 -2.40
N ASN A 154 26.81 17.56 -1.38
CA ASN A 154 28.05 18.26 -1.03
C ASN A 154 29.29 17.66 -1.72
N ASP A 155 29.13 16.58 -2.49
CA ASP A 155 30.20 15.94 -3.24
C ASP A 155 30.49 16.72 -4.54
N LYS A 156 31.19 17.84 -4.38
CA LYS A 156 31.49 18.79 -5.46
C LYS A 156 32.35 18.22 -6.60
N ASN A 157 32.97 17.07 -6.40
CA ASN A 157 33.88 16.46 -7.39
C ASN A 157 33.22 15.29 -8.15
N ASN A 158 31.95 14.99 -7.87
CA ASN A 158 31.24 13.90 -8.52
C ASN A 158 30.69 14.34 -9.88
N ILE A 159 31.41 13.97 -10.94
CA ILE A 159 31.04 14.30 -12.33
C ILE A 159 29.67 13.70 -12.69
N ALA A 160 29.35 12.51 -12.18
CA ALA A 160 28.07 11.84 -12.43
C ALA A 160 26.91 12.61 -11.78
N LEU A 161 27.10 13.11 -10.55
CA LEU A 161 26.15 13.95 -9.83
C LEU A 161 25.80 15.21 -10.65
N GLU A 162 26.81 15.95 -11.11
CA GLU A 162 26.62 17.18 -11.89
C GLU A 162 25.96 16.91 -13.25
N LYS A 163 26.36 15.83 -13.94
CA LYS A 163 25.73 15.40 -15.20
C LYS A 163 24.24 15.10 -15.00
N THR A 164 23.89 14.40 -13.93
CA THR A 164 22.50 14.06 -13.62
C THR A 164 21.68 15.28 -13.28
N LYS A 165 22.25 16.19 -12.47
CA LYS A 165 21.59 17.42 -12.10
C LYS A 165 21.19 18.22 -13.34
N LYS A 166 22.14 18.42 -14.27
CA LYS A 166 21.87 19.09 -15.56
C LYS A 166 20.79 18.39 -16.39
N TYR A 167 20.80 17.06 -16.39
CA TYR A 167 19.78 16.27 -17.07
C TYR A 167 18.38 16.54 -16.47
N CYS A 168 18.23 16.48 -15.15
CA CYS A 168 16.96 16.73 -14.48
C CYS A 168 16.51 18.21 -14.56
N ASP A 169 17.44 19.16 -14.49
CA ASP A 169 17.18 20.58 -14.75
C ASP A 169 16.58 20.80 -16.14
N ALA A 170 17.17 20.18 -17.17
CA ALA A 170 16.71 20.30 -18.55
C ALA A 170 15.32 19.69 -18.78
N ARG A 171 14.89 18.76 -17.91
CA ARG A 171 13.54 18.19 -17.91
C ARG A 171 12.53 19.03 -17.10
N GLY A 172 12.98 20.11 -16.45
CA GLY A 172 12.14 20.91 -15.56
C GLY A 172 11.72 20.17 -14.29
N GLN A 173 12.48 19.14 -13.88
CA GLN A 173 12.19 18.26 -12.75
C GLN A 173 13.05 18.61 -11.53
N THR A 174 13.28 19.90 -11.31
CA THR A 174 14.08 20.37 -10.17
C THR A 174 13.41 20.05 -8.85
N GLU A 175 12.08 20.16 -8.78
CA GLU A 175 11.31 19.85 -7.57
C GLU A 175 11.45 18.38 -7.14
N ASP A 176 11.62 17.45 -8.08
CA ASP A 176 11.74 16.01 -7.80
C ASP A 176 12.99 15.67 -6.97
N TYR A 177 14.02 16.53 -6.98
CA TYR A 177 15.23 16.34 -6.18
C TYR A 177 15.55 17.49 -5.20
N ASP A 178 15.11 18.73 -5.47
CA ASP A 178 15.26 19.87 -4.58
C ASP A 178 14.16 19.92 -3.49
N ASN A 179 12.93 19.47 -3.79
CA ASN A 179 11.78 19.48 -2.86
C ASN A 179 11.41 18.10 -2.30
N PHE A 180 12.26 17.07 -2.49
CA PHE A 180 12.08 15.75 -1.87
C PHE A 180 11.98 15.81 -0.31
N TRP A 181 12.19 17.00 0.27
CA TRP A 181 12.12 17.33 1.70
C TRP A 181 10.77 17.85 2.18
N THR A 182 9.81 18.15 1.30
CA THR A 182 8.51 18.75 1.67
C THR A 182 7.30 17.82 1.55
N GLN A 183 7.51 16.55 1.19
CA GLN A 183 6.49 15.49 1.19
C GLN A 183 6.80 14.48 2.28
#